data_AF-A0AA87ZQP3-F1
#
_entry.id   AF-A0AA87ZQP3-F1
#
_cell.length_a   1.000
_cell.length_b   1.000
_cell.length_c   1.000
_cell.angle_alpha   90.00
_cell.angle_beta   90.00
_cell.angle_gamma   90.00
#
_symmetry.space_group_name_H-M   'P 1'
#
loop_
_entity.id
_entity.type
_entity.pdbx_description
1 polymer ?
#
loop_
_entity_poly.entity_id
_entity_poly.type
_entity_poly.pdbx_seq_one_letter_code
_entity_poly.pdbx_strand_id
1 'polypeptide(L)'
;MALNISFSTTFFLLFTTLVLSSANNDVQGHGSKPYSDEKDNILSTTIGIQGMVYCKQGTNKPVPLEGAVVRVTCEAVDKYGLETAPFSFLSEASDEKGYFLATLCPSEISSNRKLKECKAFLELSPSETCNDPTDVNNAIRGALLSSYHFLENKNIKMYTVGPFFFTTLPNSVSNNGY
;
A
#
# COMPACT_ATOMS: atom_id res chain seq x y z
N MET A 1 21.03 0.87 -60.65
CA MET A 1 21.30 1.95 -59.68
C MET A 1 20.46 3.16 -60.07
N ALA A 2 19.96 3.88 -59.06
CA ALA A 2 19.13 5.10 -59.11
C ALA A 2 17.61 4.92 -59.41
N LEU A 3 16.86 5.05 -58.31
CA LEU A 3 15.43 5.28 -58.18
C LEU A 3 15.11 6.74 -58.56
N ASN A 4 13.99 7.04 -59.23
CA ASN A 4 13.53 8.41 -59.40
C ASN A 4 12.02 8.52 -59.13
N ILE A 5 11.68 9.46 -58.24
CA ILE A 5 10.37 9.72 -57.66
C ILE A 5 9.67 10.77 -58.52
N SER A 6 8.36 10.60 -58.80
CA SER A 6 7.54 11.63 -59.45
C SER A 6 6.35 11.98 -58.57
N PHE A 7 6.33 13.23 -58.09
CA PHE A 7 5.21 13.86 -57.39
C PHE A 7 4.26 14.44 -58.44
N SER A 8 2.97 14.08 -58.38
CA SER A 8 1.92 14.73 -59.17
C SER A 8 0.89 15.36 -58.25
N THR A 9 0.93 16.68 -58.19
CA THR A 9 -0.08 17.56 -57.59
C THR A 9 -1.19 17.81 -58.59
N THR A 10 -2.45 17.49 -58.25
CA THR A 10 -3.60 18.11 -58.91
C THR A 10 -4.66 18.51 -57.88
N PHE A 11 -4.84 19.82 -57.87
CA PHE A 11 -5.80 20.63 -57.16
C PHE A 11 -7.16 20.52 -57.86
N PHE A 12 -8.21 20.11 -57.16
CA PHE A 12 -9.59 20.29 -57.62
C PHE A 12 -10.47 20.76 -56.44
N LEU A 13 -10.64 22.08 -56.35
CA LEU A 13 -11.73 22.72 -55.62
C LEU A 13 -12.98 22.64 -56.48
N LEU A 14 -14.05 22.03 -55.98
CA LEU A 14 -15.40 22.19 -56.50
C LEU A 14 -16.34 22.56 -55.36
N PHE A 15 -16.91 23.76 -55.51
CA PHE A 15 -17.87 24.40 -54.63
C PHE A 15 -19.26 23.79 -54.74
N THR A 16 -20.08 24.14 -53.74
CA THR A 16 -21.55 24.15 -53.68
C THR A 16 -22.19 22.82 -53.24
N THR A 17 -23.19 22.76 -52.36
CA THR A 17 -24.21 23.70 -51.89
C THR A 17 -24.61 23.37 -50.44
N LEU A 18 -25.05 24.39 -49.68
CA LEU A 18 -25.75 24.22 -48.41
C LEU A 18 -27.16 23.66 -48.68
N VAL A 19 -27.47 22.51 -48.08
CA VAL A 19 -28.85 22.04 -47.92
C VAL A 19 -29.11 21.86 -46.42
N LEU A 20 -29.89 22.77 -45.85
CA LEU A 20 -30.48 22.63 -44.54
C LEU A 20 -31.61 21.58 -44.64
N SER A 21 -31.40 20.43 -44.01
CA SER A 21 -32.49 19.50 -43.69
C SER A 21 -32.36 19.10 -42.21
N SER A 22 -33.36 19.49 -41.44
CA SER A 22 -33.51 19.16 -40.03
C SER A 22 -33.95 17.70 -39.89
N ALA A 23 -33.08 16.86 -39.37
CA ALA A 23 -33.45 15.55 -38.86
C ALA A 23 -33.46 15.61 -37.33
N ASN A 24 -34.66 15.55 -36.74
CA ASN A 24 -34.84 15.21 -35.33
C ASN A 24 -34.42 13.74 -35.15
N ASN A 25 -33.25 13.54 -34.55
CA ASN A 25 -32.91 12.28 -33.92
C ASN A 25 -32.66 12.59 -32.45
N ASP A 26 -33.64 12.24 -31.61
CA ASP A 26 -33.49 12.15 -30.17
C ASP A 26 -32.46 11.05 -29.85
N VAL A 27 -31.18 11.40 -29.93
CA VAL A 27 -30.10 10.63 -29.33
C VAL A 27 -29.98 11.10 -27.90
N GLN A 28 -30.46 10.24 -27.02
CA GLN A 28 -30.35 10.32 -25.57
C GLN A 28 -28.91 10.65 -25.17
N GLY A 29 -28.68 11.92 -24.86
CA GLY A 29 -27.41 12.43 -24.38
C GLY A 29 -27.08 11.84 -23.02
N HIS A 30 -26.38 10.71 -23.01
CA HIS A 30 -25.52 10.37 -21.88
C HIS A 30 -24.31 11.29 -21.94
N GLY A 31 -24.49 12.52 -21.43
CA GLY A 31 -23.39 13.36 -21.03
C GLY A 31 -22.56 12.60 -20.01
N SER A 32 -21.37 12.16 -20.42
CA SER A 32 -20.33 11.74 -19.51
C SER A 32 -20.04 12.91 -18.58
N LYS A 33 -20.49 12.75 -17.33
CA LYS A 33 -20.20 13.65 -16.22
C LYS A 33 -18.67 13.87 -16.19
N PRO A 34 -18.18 15.12 -16.18
CA PRO A 34 -16.75 15.37 -16.13
C PRO A 34 -16.19 14.77 -14.83
N TYR A 35 -15.19 13.91 -15.00
CA TYR A 35 -14.36 13.32 -13.96
C TYR A 35 -13.79 14.44 -13.10
N SER A 36 -14.48 14.71 -12.00
CA SER A 36 -14.08 15.64 -10.95
C SER A 36 -14.17 14.88 -9.64
N ASP A 37 -13.10 14.99 -8.86
CA ASP A 37 -12.96 14.56 -7.46
C ASP A 37 -12.51 13.12 -7.14
N GLU A 38 -11.61 12.51 -7.92
CA GLU A 38 -10.81 11.39 -7.39
C GLU A 38 -9.58 11.88 -6.57
N LYS A 39 -9.26 13.17 -6.63
CA LYS A 39 -8.06 13.73 -5.99
C LYS A 39 -8.26 14.02 -4.49
N ASP A 40 -9.50 14.08 -4.01
CA ASP A 40 -9.83 14.45 -2.63
C ASP A 40 -10.15 13.25 -1.72
N ASN A 41 -10.32 12.04 -2.28
CA ASN A 41 -10.68 10.86 -1.49
C ASN A 41 -9.47 10.08 -0.93
N ILE A 42 -8.26 10.32 -1.48
CA ILE A 42 -7.03 9.69 -0.96
C ILE A 42 -6.64 10.29 0.42
N LEU A 43 -7.11 11.49 0.74
CA LEU A 43 -6.96 12.18 2.04
C LEU A 43 -8.10 11.89 3.02
N SER A 44 -9.08 11.04 2.67
CA SER A 44 -10.27 10.80 3.51
C SER A 44 -10.35 9.37 4.06
N THR A 45 -9.43 8.51 3.66
CA THR A 45 -9.51 7.07 3.91
C THR A 45 -8.53 6.66 5.00
N THR A 46 -9.03 6.09 6.09
CA THR A 46 -8.17 5.52 7.14
C THR A 46 -7.43 4.29 6.61
N ILE A 47 -6.16 4.16 6.96
CA ILE A 47 -5.37 2.98 6.65
C ILE A 47 -5.39 2.07 7.87
N GLY A 48 -5.76 0.80 7.67
CA GLY A 48 -5.62 -0.26 8.67
C GLY A 48 -4.54 -1.23 8.22
N ILE A 49 -3.65 -1.63 9.12
CA ILE A 49 -2.64 -2.66 8.88
C ILE A 49 -2.82 -3.72 9.95
N GLN A 50 -3.03 -4.95 9.55
CA GLN A 50 -3.23 -6.07 10.47
C GLN A 50 -2.32 -7.24 10.16
N GLY A 51 -2.14 -8.10 11.17
CA GLY A 51 -1.43 -9.34 11.05
C GLY A 51 -1.38 -10.07 12.38
N MET A 52 -0.52 -11.09 12.44
CA MET A 52 -0.33 -11.91 13.63
C MET A 52 1.13 -11.88 14.06
N VAL A 53 1.39 -11.88 15.36
CA VAL A 53 2.72 -12.05 15.94
C VAL A 53 2.74 -13.31 16.80
N TYR A 54 3.78 -14.12 16.59
CA TYR A 54 3.97 -15.38 17.30
C TYR A 54 5.34 -15.43 17.97
N CYS A 55 5.43 -16.22 19.04
CA CYS A 55 6.67 -16.70 19.58
C CYS A 55 6.96 -18.11 19.05
N LYS A 56 8.14 -18.31 18.47
CA LYS A 56 8.61 -19.62 18.00
C LYS A 56 9.77 -20.10 18.87
N GLN A 57 9.57 -21.23 19.55
CA GLN A 57 10.59 -21.84 20.42
C GLN A 57 11.14 -23.11 19.75
N GLY A 58 12.33 -23.02 19.16
CA GLY A 58 12.96 -24.16 18.47
C GLY A 58 12.08 -24.75 17.35
N THR A 59 11.85 -26.07 17.41
CA THR A 59 11.01 -26.82 16.46
C THR A 59 9.53 -26.90 16.88
N ASN A 60 9.16 -26.30 18.01
CA ASN A 60 7.79 -26.34 18.50
C ASN A 60 6.86 -25.51 17.60
N LYS A 61 5.56 -25.79 17.70
CA LYS A 61 4.53 -24.99 17.04
C LYS A 61 4.60 -23.55 17.55
N PRO A 62 4.55 -22.54 16.66
CA PRO A 62 4.47 -21.15 17.07
C PRO A 62 3.24 -20.91 17.95
N VAL A 63 3.43 -20.15 19.03
CA VAL A 63 2.37 -19.77 19.96
C VAL A 63 2.08 -18.27 19.80
N PRO A 64 0.80 -17.84 19.85
CA PRO A 64 0.46 -16.42 19.86
C PRO A 64 1.28 -15.63 20.87
N LEU A 65 1.73 -14.44 20.48
CA LEU A 65 2.44 -13.54 21.38
C LEU A 65 1.57 -12.32 21.63
N GLU A 66 0.86 -12.33 22.76
CA GLU A 66 0.14 -11.18 23.30
C GLU A 66 1.14 -10.11 23.73
N GLY A 67 0.80 -8.84 23.50
CA GLY A 67 1.57 -7.67 23.93
C GLY A 67 2.69 -7.23 22.97
N ALA A 68 2.87 -7.90 21.83
CA ALA A 68 3.86 -7.55 20.83
C ALA A 68 3.45 -6.31 20.04
N VAL A 69 4.43 -5.53 19.58
CA VAL A 69 4.21 -4.29 18.85
C VAL A 69 4.89 -4.37 17.48
N VAL A 70 4.20 -3.82 16.48
CA VAL A 70 4.66 -3.69 15.10
C VAL A 70 4.80 -2.21 14.78
N ARG A 71 5.91 -1.82 14.16
CA ARG A 71 6.10 -0.48 13.62
C ARG A 71 5.75 -0.46 12.15
N VAL A 72 5.01 0.55 11.72
CA VAL A 72 4.79 0.84 10.31
C VAL A 72 5.58 2.09 9.95
N THR A 73 6.34 2.02 8.86
CA THR A 73 7.08 3.16 8.32
C THR A 73 6.75 3.33 6.85
N CYS A 74 6.38 4.55 6.47
CA CYS A 74 6.12 4.96 5.10
C CYS A 74 7.14 5.98 4.65
N GLU A 75 7.57 5.87 3.40
CA GLU A 75 8.20 6.99 2.72
C GLU A 75 7.19 8.14 2.61
N ALA A 76 7.69 9.37 2.60
CA ALA A 76 6.84 10.55 2.53
C ALA A 76 7.40 11.54 1.52
N VAL A 77 6.52 12.09 0.69
CA VAL A 77 6.86 13.20 -0.21
C VAL A 77 6.05 14.44 0.13
N ASP A 78 6.60 15.60 -0.16
CA ASP A 78 5.86 16.86 -0.06
C ASP A 78 4.88 17.05 -1.24
N LYS A 79 4.18 18.19 -1.24
CA LYS A 79 3.25 18.56 -2.32
C LYS A 79 3.89 18.70 -3.70
N TYR A 80 5.20 18.88 -3.77
CA TYR A 80 5.99 18.97 -5.01
C TYR A 80 6.58 17.62 -5.43
N GLY A 81 6.39 16.57 -4.62
CA GLY A 81 6.90 15.22 -4.88
C GLY A 81 8.34 15.01 -4.42
N LEU A 82 8.92 15.95 -3.68
CA LEU A 82 10.26 15.81 -3.10
C LEU A 82 10.21 14.92 -1.86
N GLU A 83 11.18 14.03 -1.71
CA GLU A 83 11.31 13.17 -0.54
C GLU A 83 11.45 14.01 0.74
N THR A 84 10.76 13.55 1.78
CA THR A 84 10.77 14.13 3.12
C THR A 84 11.04 13.04 4.14
N ALA A 85 11.24 13.43 5.39
CA ALA A 85 11.43 12.47 6.48
C ALA A 85 10.31 11.40 6.47
N PRO A 86 10.66 10.10 6.55
CA PRO A 86 9.69 9.02 6.63
C PRO A 86 8.70 9.23 7.78
N PHE A 87 7.47 8.79 7.58
CA PHE A 87 6.45 8.78 8.62
C PHE A 87 6.41 7.40 9.28
N SER A 88 6.48 7.35 10.61
CA SER A 88 6.43 6.09 11.34
C SER A 88 5.45 6.16 12.50
N PHE A 89 4.76 5.05 12.76
CA PHE A 89 3.84 4.88 13.87
C PHE A 89 3.83 3.43 14.35
N LEU A 90 3.36 3.20 15.57
CA LEU A 90 3.29 1.88 16.18
C LEU A 90 1.86 1.34 16.10
N SER A 91 1.74 0.01 16.03
CA SER A 91 0.49 -0.68 16.29
C SER A 91 0.11 -0.57 17.76
N GLU A 92 -1.15 -0.90 18.05
CA GLU A 92 -1.48 -1.34 19.40
C GLU A 92 -0.74 -2.63 19.74
N ALA A 93 -0.63 -2.91 21.03
CA ALA A 93 -0.11 -4.18 21.51
C ALA A 93 -1.03 -5.32 21.02
N SER A 94 -0.45 -6.42 20.55
CA SER A 94 -1.21 -7.56 20.05
C SER A 94 -2.08 -8.19 21.15
N ASP A 95 -3.23 -8.74 20.76
CA ASP A 95 -4.16 -9.39 21.68
C ASP A 95 -3.71 -10.80 22.11
N GLU A 96 -4.51 -11.48 22.92
CA GLU A 96 -4.28 -12.86 23.40
C GLU A 96 -4.07 -13.89 22.27
N LYS A 97 -4.54 -13.58 21.04
CA LYS A 97 -4.40 -14.42 19.85
C LYS A 97 -3.18 -14.03 19.03
N GLY A 98 -2.44 -13.00 19.45
CA GLY A 98 -1.30 -12.44 18.75
C GLY A 98 -1.71 -11.51 17.60
N TYR A 99 -2.99 -11.17 17.48
CA TYR A 99 -3.46 -10.27 16.44
C TYR A 99 -3.08 -8.83 16.78
N PHE A 100 -2.53 -8.11 15.81
CA PHE A 100 -2.28 -6.67 15.94
C PHE A 100 -3.07 -5.89 14.88
N LEU A 101 -3.41 -4.65 15.24
CA LEU A 101 -3.96 -3.67 14.33
C LEU A 101 -3.22 -2.34 14.53
N ALA A 102 -2.67 -1.80 13.45
CA ALA A 102 -2.18 -0.43 13.38
C ALA A 102 -3.16 0.38 12.53
N THR A 103 -3.56 1.55 13.01
CA THR A 103 -4.44 2.44 12.26
C THR A 103 -3.75 3.78 12.05
N LEU A 104 -3.98 4.36 10.87
CA LEU A 104 -3.52 5.69 10.53
C LEU A 104 -4.69 6.47 9.94
N CYS A 105 -5.15 7.45 10.69
CA CYS A 105 -6.19 8.37 10.25
C CYS A 105 -5.57 9.48 9.38
N PRO A 106 -6.28 9.97 8.35
CA PRO A 106 -5.74 11.02 7.50
C PRO A 106 -5.39 12.32 8.26
N SER A 107 -6.09 12.60 9.37
CA SER A 107 -5.82 13.75 10.23
C SER A 107 -4.45 13.71 10.91
N GLU A 108 -3.84 12.53 11.03
CA GLU A 108 -2.50 12.35 11.62
C GLU A 108 -1.39 12.64 10.59
N ILE A 109 -1.73 12.69 9.31
CA ILE A 109 -0.82 13.01 8.22
C ILE A 109 -0.90 14.52 7.97
N SER A 110 0.24 15.21 8.03
CA SER A 110 0.28 16.64 7.70
C SER A 110 -0.29 16.90 6.30
N SER A 111 -1.14 17.92 6.15
CA SER A 111 -1.88 18.23 4.91
C SER A 111 -1.00 18.42 3.66
N ASN A 112 0.29 18.72 3.83
CA ASN A 112 1.25 18.92 2.75
C ASN A 112 2.11 17.68 2.44
N ARG A 113 1.86 16.54 3.08
CA ARG A 113 2.61 15.30 2.90
C ARG A 113 1.74 14.20 2.30
N LYS A 114 2.35 13.39 1.45
CA LYS A 114 1.75 12.17 0.89
C LYS A 114 2.63 11.00 1.24
N LEU A 115 2.02 9.95 1.78
CA LEU A 115 2.73 8.72 2.09
C LEU A 115 2.85 7.86 0.84
N LYS A 116 4.02 7.24 0.68
CA LYS A 116 4.36 6.25 -0.35
C LYS A 116 5.00 5.05 0.32
N GLU A 117 4.94 3.91 -0.34
CA GLU A 117 5.68 2.69 0.03
C GLU A 117 5.77 2.43 1.54
N CYS A 118 4.66 2.04 2.14
CA CYS A 118 4.63 1.69 3.55
C CYS A 118 5.13 0.26 3.76
N LYS A 119 5.91 0.05 4.82
CA LYS A 119 6.40 -1.26 5.26
C LYS A 119 6.08 -1.49 6.74
N ALA A 120 5.73 -2.71 7.11
CA ALA A 120 5.54 -3.13 8.50
C ALA A 120 6.76 -3.89 9.01
N PHE A 121 7.16 -3.62 10.25
CA PHE A 121 8.36 -4.13 10.89
C PHE A 121 8.01 -4.67 12.27
N LEU A 122 8.55 -5.82 12.62
CA LEU A 122 8.47 -6.34 13.98
C LEU A 122 9.32 -5.45 14.89
N GLU A 123 8.72 -4.87 15.92
CA GLU A 123 9.35 -3.81 16.72
C GLU A 123 9.70 -4.28 18.13
N LEU A 124 8.71 -4.77 18.88
CA LEU A 124 8.89 -5.06 20.31
C LEU A 124 8.17 -6.34 20.72
N SER A 125 8.86 -7.14 21.53
CA SER A 125 8.30 -8.28 22.25
C SER A 125 8.11 -7.92 23.73
N PRO A 126 7.00 -8.32 24.36
CA PRO A 126 6.81 -8.18 25.80
C PRO A 126 7.47 -9.31 26.59
N SER A 127 7.95 -10.37 25.91
CA SER A 127 8.57 -11.53 26.55
C SER A 127 10.07 -11.33 26.70
N GLU A 128 10.61 -11.50 27.91
CA GLU A 128 12.06 -11.47 28.13
C GLU A 128 12.80 -12.63 27.45
N THR A 129 12.11 -13.76 27.23
CA THR A 129 12.70 -14.98 26.68
C THR A 129 12.44 -15.15 25.20
N CYS A 130 11.40 -14.52 24.65
CA CYS A 130 11.03 -14.61 23.24
C CYS A 130 11.02 -13.23 22.58
N ASN A 131 12.20 -12.62 22.50
CA ASN A 131 12.43 -11.25 22.05
C ASN A 131 13.45 -11.13 20.91
N ASP A 132 13.95 -12.24 20.37
CA ASP A 132 14.86 -12.20 19.22
C ASP A 132 14.03 -12.15 17.92
N PRO A 133 14.01 -11.05 17.17
CA PRO A 133 13.17 -10.93 15.98
C PRO A 133 13.70 -11.83 14.86
N THR A 134 12.80 -12.41 14.06
CA THR A 134 13.16 -13.14 12.83
C THR A 134 12.70 -12.39 11.59
N ASP A 135 13.42 -12.54 10.48
CA ASP A 135 13.05 -11.88 9.22
C ASP A 135 12.07 -12.71 8.36
N VAL A 136 11.35 -13.64 8.96
CA VAL A 136 10.27 -14.38 8.27
C VAL A 136 9.21 -13.37 7.82
N ASN A 137 8.74 -13.50 6.58
CA ASN A 137 7.82 -12.55 5.95
C ASN A 137 8.35 -11.10 5.89
N ASN A 138 9.68 -10.93 5.88
CA ASN A 138 10.37 -9.64 5.88
C ASN A 138 10.09 -8.80 7.14
N ALA A 139 9.90 -9.43 8.30
CA ALA A 139 9.57 -8.69 9.52
C ALA A 139 10.68 -7.72 9.98
N ILE A 140 11.95 -7.95 9.63
CA ILE A 140 13.07 -7.06 9.95
C ILE A 140 13.37 -6.12 8.78
N ARG A 141 13.41 -6.65 7.54
CA ARG A 141 13.65 -5.84 6.33
C ARG A 141 12.48 -4.93 5.96
N GLY A 142 11.29 -5.17 6.50
CA GLY A 142 10.06 -4.45 6.24
C GLY A 142 9.17 -5.18 5.25
N ALA A 143 7.99 -5.61 5.70
CA ALA A 143 6.96 -6.21 4.87
C ALA A 143 6.20 -5.13 4.10
N LEU A 144 6.32 -5.11 2.77
CA LEU A 144 5.67 -4.12 1.92
C LEU A 144 4.15 -4.24 1.94
N LEU A 145 3.47 -3.11 2.14
CA LEU A 145 2.02 -2.98 2.11
C LEU A 145 1.55 -2.77 0.66
N SER A 146 1.44 -3.87 -0.10
CA SER A 146 1.21 -3.82 -1.55
C SER A 146 -0.26 -3.98 -1.98
N SER A 147 -1.08 -4.69 -1.20
CA SER A 147 -2.48 -4.97 -1.53
C SER A 147 -3.38 -4.73 -0.32
N TYR A 148 -4.58 -4.20 -0.58
CA TYR A 148 -5.56 -3.90 0.45
C TYR A 148 -6.96 -4.43 0.09
N HIS A 149 -7.72 -4.75 1.11
CA HIS A 149 -9.16 -4.94 1.04
C HIS A 149 -9.84 -3.64 1.49
N PHE A 150 -10.72 -3.10 0.64
CA PHE A 150 -11.46 -1.90 0.98
C PHE A 150 -12.72 -2.27 1.79
N LEU A 151 -12.85 -1.68 2.97
CA LEU A 151 -14.01 -1.84 3.84
C LEU A 151 -14.94 -0.64 3.64
N GLU A 152 -15.82 -0.72 2.64
CA GLU A 152 -16.69 0.39 2.20
C GLU A 152 -17.45 1.05 3.35
N ASN A 153 -18.10 0.23 4.20
CA ASN A 153 -18.91 0.71 5.33
C ASN A 153 -18.13 1.54 6.36
N LYS A 154 -16.79 1.41 6.39
CA LYS A 154 -15.93 2.11 7.34
C LYS A 154 -14.98 3.09 6.66
N ASN A 155 -14.96 3.16 5.32
CA ASN A 155 -13.98 3.89 4.54
C ASN A 155 -12.52 3.60 4.96
N ILE A 156 -12.18 2.31 5.09
CA ILE A 156 -10.85 1.84 5.50
C ILE A 156 -10.19 1.04 4.38
N LYS A 157 -8.93 1.34 4.07
CA LYS A 157 -8.04 0.46 3.31
C LYS A 157 -7.34 -0.47 4.28
N MET A 158 -7.75 -1.75 4.30
CA MET A 158 -7.20 -2.76 5.19
C MET A 158 -6.11 -3.56 4.50
N TYR A 159 -4.88 -3.43 4.96
CA TYR A 159 -3.73 -4.20 4.52
C TYR A 159 -3.47 -5.34 5.48
N THR A 160 -3.13 -6.51 4.96
CA THR A 160 -2.77 -7.68 5.76
C THR A 160 -1.34 -8.07 5.43
N VAL A 161 -0.49 -8.16 6.46
CA VAL A 161 0.87 -8.70 6.32
C VAL A 161 0.92 -10.17 6.76
N GLY A 162 1.98 -10.87 6.35
CA GLY A 162 2.24 -12.22 6.84
C GLY A 162 2.49 -12.22 8.36
N PRO A 163 2.37 -13.39 9.03
CA PRO A 163 2.67 -13.48 10.44
C PRO A 163 4.15 -13.16 10.71
N PHE A 164 4.41 -12.45 11.80
CA PHE A 164 5.75 -12.16 12.28
C PHE A 164 6.11 -13.06 13.46
N PHE A 165 7.41 -13.27 13.66
CA PHE A 165 7.89 -14.20 14.67
C PHE A 165 9.05 -13.61 15.44
N PHE A 166 8.91 -13.63 16.76
CA PHE A 166 10.05 -13.65 17.66
C PHE A 166 10.46 -15.10 17.94
N THR A 167 11.73 -15.28 18.26
CA THR A 167 12.28 -16.55 18.74
C THR A 167 12.88 -16.36 20.12
N THR A 168 13.01 -17.48 20.83
CA THR A 168 13.97 -17.55 21.93
C THR A 168 15.38 -17.45 21.36
N LEU A 169 16.33 -16.83 22.06
CA LEU A 169 17.73 -16.84 21.63
C LEU A 169 18.11 -18.28 21.21
N PRO A 170 18.89 -18.44 20.12
CA PRO A 170 19.46 -19.74 19.84
C PRO A 170 20.25 -20.14 21.09
N ASN A 171 19.88 -21.28 21.70
CA ASN A 171 20.80 -21.98 22.58
C ASN A 171 22.12 -21.97 21.83
N SER A 172 23.15 -21.33 22.40
CA SER A 172 24.52 -21.40 21.87
C SER A 172 24.73 -22.84 21.44
N VAL A 173 24.98 -23.07 20.15
CA VAL A 173 25.24 -24.39 19.60
C VAL A 173 26.17 -25.08 20.58
N SER A 174 25.66 -26.06 21.33
CA SER A 174 26.51 -26.86 22.19
C SER A 174 27.40 -27.62 21.22
N ASN A 175 28.62 -27.11 21.03
CA ASN A 175 29.70 -27.82 20.37
C ASN A 175 30.00 -29.04 21.26
N ASN A 176 29.15 -30.06 21.18
CA ASN A 176 29.47 -31.38 21.67
C ASN A 176 30.35 -32.02 20.59
N GLY A 177 31.61 -31.63 20.60
CA GLY A 177 32.66 -32.44 20.02
C GLY A 177 32.78 -33.74 20.80
N TYR A 178 32.61 -34.85 20.10
CA TYR A 178 33.16 -36.15 20.44
C TYR A 178 33.68 -36.78 19.14
#